data_AF-A0A2N5YKZ3-F1
#
_entry.id   AF-A0A2N5YKZ3-F1
#
_cell.length_a   1.000
_cell.length_b   1.000
_cell.length_c   1.000
_cell.angle_alpha   90.00
_cell.angle_beta   90.00
_cell.angle_gamma   90.00
#
_symmetry.space_group_name_H-M   'P 1'
#
loop_
_entity.id
_entity.type
_entity.pdbx_description
1 polymer ?
#
loop_
_entity_poly.entity_id
_entity_poly.type
_entity_poly.pdbx_seq_one_letter_code
_entity_poly.pdbx_strand_id
1 'polypeptide(L)'
;MRLLLIVVVLIFCYPVFSQKDISGILKNELEREMKVLSDQDISAYYISYRVHDEKYLSISGQLGSITDCSSTKNRRIGVEVRVGDYHRDNTHKVDNLYSAGLFSSNSTALLPIDNDSLALEQGIWEATQSAYISAKQSYEEKQDELKENTELKESKLDNFSKVEPEEY
;
A
#
# COMPACT_ATOMS: atom_id res chain seq x y z
N MET A 1 44.69 -27.23 -22.64
CA MET A 1 43.45 -27.58 -21.90
C MET A 1 43.19 -26.78 -20.62
N ARG A 2 44.18 -26.04 -20.06
CA ARG A 2 43.95 -25.12 -18.93
C ARG A 2 43.19 -23.83 -19.30
N LEU A 3 43.36 -23.32 -20.53
CA LEU A 3 42.71 -22.08 -20.98
C LEU A 3 41.20 -22.24 -21.27
N LEU A 4 40.77 -23.44 -21.67
CA LEU A 4 39.38 -23.74 -22.03
C LEU A 4 38.48 -23.83 -20.79
N LEU A 5 39.07 -24.06 -19.61
CA LEU A 5 38.38 -24.15 -18.32
C LEU A 5 38.02 -22.78 -17.73
N ILE A 6 38.74 -21.71 -18.10
CA ILE A 6 38.51 -20.35 -17.60
C ILE A 6 37.31 -19.68 -18.30
N VAL A 7 37.10 -19.96 -19.58
CA VAL A 7 36.00 -19.38 -20.37
C VAL A 7 34.64 -19.94 -19.96
N VAL A 8 34.58 -21.21 -19.52
CA VAL A 8 33.33 -21.84 -19.04
C VAL A 8 32.88 -21.25 -17.69
N VAL A 9 33.80 -20.80 -16.84
CA VAL A 9 33.48 -20.17 -15.55
C VAL A 9 32.91 -18.75 -15.74
N LEU A 10 33.34 -18.03 -16.77
CA LEU A 10 32.82 -16.69 -17.07
C LEU A 10 31.40 -16.69 -17.67
N ILE A 11 30.98 -17.79 -18.30
CA ILE A 11 29.60 -17.94 -18.82
C ILE A 11 28.61 -18.31 -17.70
N PHE A 12 29.10 -18.83 -16.57
CA PHE A 12 28.25 -19.19 -15.42
C PHE A 12 28.02 -18.04 -14.42
N CYS A 13 28.62 -16.87 -14.66
CA CYS A 13 28.32 -15.66 -13.91
C CYS A 13 27.16 -14.91 -14.60
N TYR A 14 25.99 -15.56 -14.67
CA TYR A 14 24.76 -14.79 -14.84
C TYR A 14 24.64 -13.88 -13.61
N PRO A 15 24.27 -12.60 -13.78
CA PRO A 15 23.88 -11.80 -12.63
C PRO A 15 22.76 -12.58 -11.95
N VAL A 16 23.04 -13.10 -10.76
CA VAL A 16 22.00 -13.57 -9.87
C VAL A 16 21.14 -12.33 -9.66
N PHE A 17 19.98 -12.31 -10.31
CA PHE A 17 19.01 -11.25 -10.12
C PHE A 17 18.69 -11.30 -8.62
N SER A 18 19.28 -10.38 -7.87
CA SER A 18 18.97 -10.24 -6.45
C SER A 18 17.47 -10.01 -6.41
N GLN A 19 16.76 -10.87 -5.68
CA GLN A 19 15.35 -10.67 -5.41
C GLN A 19 15.19 -9.24 -4.91
N LYS A 20 14.43 -8.41 -5.64
CA LYS A 20 14.17 -7.03 -5.21
C LYS A 20 13.55 -7.13 -3.83
N ASP A 21 14.10 -6.40 -2.88
CA ASP A 21 13.49 -6.27 -1.58
C ASP A 21 12.11 -5.61 -1.74
N ILE A 22 11.12 -6.08 -0.99
CA ILE A 22 9.75 -5.56 -1.05
C ILE A 22 9.72 -4.06 -0.73
N SER A 23 10.60 -3.60 0.15
CA SER A 23 10.78 -2.17 0.44
C SER A 23 11.13 -1.36 -0.81
N GLY A 24 12.04 -1.87 -1.63
CA GLY A 24 12.44 -1.25 -2.89
C GLY A 24 11.32 -1.30 -3.94
N ILE A 25 10.54 -2.38 -3.98
CA ILE A 25 9.35 -2.47 -4.84
C ILE A 25 8.34 -1.40 -4.43
N LEU A 26 7.99 -1.33 -3.14
CA LEU A 26 7.05 -0.34 -2.61
C LEU A 26 7.49 1.08 -2.91
N LYS A 27 8.78 1.39 -2.74
CA LYS A 27 9.34 2.72 -3.04
C LYS A 27 9.20 3.08 -4.52
N ASN A 28 9.62 2.18 -5.42
CA ASN A 28 9.54 2.43 -6.87
C ASN A 28 8.08 2.61 -7.31
N GLU A 29 7.19 1.79 -6.76
CA GLU A 29 5.76 1.84 -7.02
C GLU A 29 5.15 3.15 -6.51
N LEU A 30 5.53 3.59 -5.30
CA LEU A 30 5.08 4.84 -4.71
C LEU A 30 5.51 6.04 -5.55
N GLU A 31 6.78 6.09 -5.95
CA GLU A 31 7.31 7.16 -6.79
C GLU A 31 6.62 7.22 -8.16
N ARG A 32 6.36 6.05 -8.76
CA ARG A 32 5.65 5.97 -10.04
C ARG A 32 4.22 6.46 -9.91
N GLU A 33 3.47 5.91 -8.96
CA GLU A 33 2.05 6.23 -8.80
C GLU A 33 1.85 7.67 -8.34
N MET A 34 2.71 8.19 -7.45
CA MET A 34 2.65 9.59 -7.03
C MET A 34 2.80 10.54 -8.23
N LYS A 35 3.73 10.23 -9.15
CA LYS A 35 3.91 11.02 -10.39
C LYS A 35 2.70 10.95 -11.32
N VAL A 36 2.07 9.77 -11.45
CA VAL A 36 0.93 9.58 -12.37
C VAL A 36 -0.35 10.19 -11.80
N LEU A 37 -0.58 10.01 -10.49
CA LEU A 37 -1.79 10.43 -9.79
C LEU A 37 -1.77 11.92 -9.43
N SER A 38 -0.59 12.54 -9.30
CA SER A 38 -0.50 13.99 -9.15
C SER A 38 -0.98 14.77 -10.38
N ASP A 39 -0.86 14.15 -11.56
CA ASP A 39 -1.18 14.78 -12.85
C ASP A 39 -2.65 14.58 -13.28
N GLN A 40 -3.46 13.91 -12.45
CA GLN A 40 -4.88 13.70 -12.71
C GLN A 40 -5.72 14.95 -12.39
N ASP A 41 -6.94 15.01 -12.94
CA ASP A 41 -7.90 16.11 -12.68
C ASP A 41 -8.13 16.36 -11.18
N ILE A 42 -8.25 15.26 -10.42
CA ILE A 42 -8.28 15.27 -8.95
C ILE A 42 -6.92 14.76 -8.48
N SER A 43 -6.00 15.69 -8.28
CA SER A 43 -4.60 15.41 -7.97
C SER A 43 -4.46 14.69 -6.62
N ALA A 44 -3.71 13.58 -6.61
CA ALA A 44 -3.25 12.96 -5.38
C ALA A 44 -2.04 13.71 -4.82
N TYR A 45 -2.14 14.17 -3.58
CA TYR A 45 -1.05 14.92 -2.92
C TYR A 45 -0.31 14.07 -1.87
N TYR A 46 -0.87 12.93 -1.48
CA TYR A 46 -0.30 12.01 -0.49
C TYR A 46 -0.67 10.57 -0.82
N ILE A 47 0.32 9.69 -0.76
CA ILE A 47 0.16 8.24 -0.85
C ILE A 47 0.99 7.61 0.27
N SER A 48 0.45 6.62 0.95
CA SER A 48 1.22 5.80 1.89
C SER A 48 0.91 4.33 1.76
N TYR A 49 1.97 3.53 1.87
CA TYR A 49 1.91 2.08 1.83
C TYR A 49 2.34 1.50 3.16
N ARG A 50 1.63 0.46 3.61
CA ARG A 50 2.02 -0.31 4.78
C ARG A 50 1.78 -1.79 4.54
N VAL A 51 2.84 -2.57 4.51
CA VAL A 51 2.75 -4.02 4.35
C VAL A 51 2.87 -4.72 5.70
N HIS A 52 1.99 -5.68 5.95
CA HIS A 52 2.05 -6.61 7.08
C HIS A 52 2.29 -8.02 6.57
N ASP A 53 3.42 -8.59 6.98
CA ASP A 53 3.71 -10.02 6.86
C ASP A 53 3.26 -10.72 8.14
N GLU A 54 2.20 -11.50 8.01
CA GLU A 54 1.55 -12.20 9.11
C GLU A 54 1.82 -13.71 9.00
N LYS A 55 2.15 -14.33 10.13
CA LYS A 55 2.29 -15.78 10.25
C LYS A 55 1.44 -16.27 11.41
N TYR A 56 0.45 -17.10 11.10
CA TYR A 56 -0.39 -17.78 12.05
C TYR A 56 0.15 -19.20 12.26
N LEU A 57 0.23 -19.63 13.52
CA LEU A 57 0.57 -20.99 13.92
C LEU A 57 -0.50 -21.47 14.90
N SER A 58 -1.20 -22.53 14.54
CA SER A 58 -2.21 -23.18 15.37
C SER A 58 -1.70 -24.55 15.78
N ILE A 59 -1.65 -24.81 17.09
CA ILE A 59 -1.26 -26.10 17.65
C ILE A 59 -2.36 -26.54 18.61
N SER A 60 -2.94 -27.71 18.37
CA SER A 60 -3.92 -28.33 19.25
C SER A 60 -3.37 -29.64 19.79
N GLY A 61 -3.67 -29.97 21.04
CA GLY A 61 -3.23 -31.20 21.67
C GLY A 61 -4.23 -31.75 22.67
N GLN A 62 -4.21 -33.07 22.84
CA GLN A 62 -5.07 -33.80 23.76
C GLN A 62 -4.26 -34.89 24.49
N LEU A 63 -4.44 -34.99 25.81
CA LEU A 63 -3.79 -36.01 26.66
C LEU A 63 -2.26 -36.10 26.50
N GLY A 64 -1.59 -34.97 26.26
CA GLY A 64 -0.14 -34.92 26.09
C GLY A 64 0.38 -35.25 24.68
N SER A 65 -0.51 -35.48 23.70
CA SER A 65 -0.17 -35.58 22.29
C SER A 65 -0.65 -34.36 21.52
N ILE A 66 0.12 -33.90 20.53
CA ILE A 66 -0.35 -32.93 19.52
C ILE A 66 -1.34 -33.66 18.61
N THR A 67 -2.53 -33.07 18.40
CA THR A 67 -3.58 -33.57 17.52
C THR A 67 -3.68 -32.78 16.22
N ASP A 68 -3.29 -31.50 16.25
CA ASP A 68 -3.20 -30.67 15.05
C ASP A 68 -2.04 -29.67 15.17
N CYS A 69 -1.40 -29.40 14.05
CA CYS A 69 -0.36 -28.39 13.91
C CYS A 69 -0.43 -27.84 12.49
N SER A 70 -0.88 -26.59 12.36
CA SER A 70 -1.01 -25.91 11.08
C SER A 70 -0.37 -24.52 11.14
N SER A 71 0.21 -24.09 10.03
CA SER A 71 0.75 -22.73 9.89
C SER A 71 0.29 -22.11 8.59
N THR A 72 -0.20 -20.89 8.69
CA THR A 72 -0.63 -20.08 7.56
C THR A 72 0.22 -18.82 7.53
N LYS A 73 0.60 -18.39 6.32
CA LYS A 73 1.20 -17.09 6.09
C LYS A 73 0.24 -16.28 5.23
N ASN A 74 0.25 -14.98 5.43
CA ASN A 74 -0.49 -14.02 4.61
C ASN A 74 0.28 -12.71 4.60
N ARG A 75 0.25 -12.05 3.45
CA ARG A 75 0.78 -10.70 3.29
C ARG A 75 -0.38 -9.80 2.93
N ARG A 76 -0.52 -8.69 3.64
CA ARG A 76 -1.52 -7.67 3.33
C ARG A 76 -0.88 -6.30 3.21
N ILE A 77 -1.40 -5.50 2.30
CA ILE A 77 -1.01 -4.10 2.14
C ILE A 77 -2.18 -3.20 2.51
N GLY A 78 -1.91 -2.21 3.34
CA GLY A 78 -2.76 -1.04 3.54
C GLY A 78 -2.28 0.08 2.62
N VAL A 79 -3.18 0.65 1.83
CA VAL A 79 -2.89 1.78 0.95
C VAL A 79 -3.83 2.94 1.29
N GLU A 80 -3.24 4.09 1.59
CA GLU A 80 -3.97 5.34 1.76
C GLU A 80 -3.56 6.31 0.66
N VAL A 81 -4.56 6.82 -0.05
CA VAL A 81 -4.41 7.88 -1.05
C VAL A 81 -5.25 9.06 -0.61
N ARG A 82 -4.66 10.25 -0.64
CA ARG A 82 -5.38 11.49 -0.40
C ARG A 82 -5.31 12.40 -1.60
N VAL A 83 -6.46 12.99 -1.91
CA VAL A 83 -6.67 13.82 -3.09
C VAL A 83 -7.24 15.18 -2.71
N GLY A 84 -7.01 16.19 -3.55
CA GLY A 84 -7.34 17.58 -3.26
C GLY A 84 -6.14 18.33 -2.72
N ASP A 85 -6.28 18.97 -1.56
CA ASP A 85 -5.20 19.71 -0.91
C ASP A 85 -5.16 19.47 0.60
N TYR A 86 -4.14 20.02 1.26
CA TYR A 86 -3.92 19.87 2.71
C TYR A 86 -5.03 20.52 3.56
N HIS A 87 -5.75 21.50 3.02
CA HIS A 87 -6.89 22.13 3.68
C HIS A 87 -8.17 21.32 3.46
N ARG A 88 -8.34 20.74 2.27
CA ARG A 88 -9.53 20.03 1.80
C ARG A 88 -9.16 18.76 1.07
N ASP A 89 -9.37 17.66 1.78
CA ASP A 89 -9.18 16.31 1.26
C ASP A 89 -10.37 15.39 1.55
N ASN A 90 -10.22 14.14 1.11
CA ASN A 90 -11.16 13.03 1.26
C ASN A 90 -11.20 12.39 2.66
N THR A 91 -10.44 12.88 3.66
CA THR A 91 -10.27 12.17 4.95
C THR A 91 -11.30 12.53 6.03
N HIS A 92 -12.22 13.46 5.74
CA HIS A 92 -13.31 13.83 6.64
C HIS A 92 -14.67 13.39 6.08
N LYS A 93 -15.13 12.17 6.41
CA LYS A 93 -16.56 11.85 6.37
C LYS A 93 -17.18 12.17 7.73
N VAL A 94 -18.33 12.84 7.71
CA VAL A 94 -19.03 13.34 8.91
C VAL A 94 -19.49 12.19 9.84
N ASP A 95 -19.56 10.94 9.35
CA ASP A 95 -20.21 9.84 10.09
C ASP A 95 -19.36 8.61 10.46
N ASN A 96 -18.06 8.53 10.14
CA ASN A 96 -17.28 7.30 10.39
C ASN A 96 -15.95 7.53 11.12
N LEU A 97 -16.07 7.91 12.40
CA LEU A 97 -14.95 8.05 13.33
C LEU A 97 -14.18 6.73 13.61
N TYR A 98 -14.70 5.58 13.15
CA TYR A 98 -14.14 4.24 13.43
C TYR A 98 -13.33 3.63 12.28
N SER A 99 -13.25 4.25 11.10
CA SER A 99 -12.62 3.63 9.90
C SER A 99 -11.32 4.30 9.44
N ALA A 100 -10.72 5.17 10.25
CA ALA A 100 -9.55 5.99 9.87
C ALA A 100 -8.20 5.27 10.06
N GLY A 101 -8.10 4.01 9.61
CA GLY A 101 -6.84 3.25 9.64
C GLY A 101 -6.50 2.69 8.26
N LEU A 102 -5.21 2.57 7.98
CA LEU A 102 -4.67 1.90 6.77
C LEU A 102 -5.18 0.46 6.58
N PHE A 103 -5.78 -0.15 7.62
CA PHE A 103 -6.42 -1.47 7.57
C PHE A 103 -7.95 -1.44 7.72
N SER A 104 -8.57 -0.30 7.41
CA SER A 104 -10.00 -0.27 7.12
C SER A 104 -10.29 -1.18 5.93
N SER A 105 -11.46 -1.82 5.90
CA SER A 105 -11.82 -2.85 4.91
C SER A 105 -11.64 -2.37 3.46
N ASN A 106 -11.76 -1.07 3.23
CA ASN A 106 -11.73 -0.47 1.89
C ASN A 106 -10.33 -0.03 1.44
N SER A 107 -9.31 -0.16 2.31
CA SER A 107 -7.93 0.28 2.05
C SER A 107 -6.93 -0.87 2.14
N THR A 108 -7.39 -2.12 2.23
CA THR A 108 -6.53 -3.29 2.42
C THR A 108 -6.64 -4.26 1.24
N ALA A 109 -5.51 -4.78 0.76
CA ALA A 109 -5.45 -5.87 -0.22
C ALA A 109 -4.52 -7.00 0.24
N LEU A 110 -4.76 -8.21 -0.25
CA LEU A 110 -3.85 -9.34 -0.07
C LEU A 110 -2.76 -9.28 -1.15
N LEU A 111 -1.50 -9.46 -0.74
CA LEU A 111 -0.39 -9.59 -1.66
C LEU A 111 0.08 -11.05 -1.74
N PRO A 112 0.68 -11.44 -2.88
CA PRO A 112 1.39 -12.71 -3.00
C PRO A 112 2.43 -12.88 -1.88
N ILE A 113 2.46 -14.09 -1.31
CA ILE A 113 3.47 -14.50 -0.32
C ILE A 113 4.79 -14.84 -1.04
N ASP A 114 4.67 -15.32 -2.28
CA ASP A 114 5.82 -15.50 -3.15
C ASP A 114 6.43 -14.14 -3.48
N ASN A 115 7.74 -14.02 -3.30
CA ASN A 115 8.49 -12.80 -3.54
C ASN A 115 8.80 -12.63 -5.06
N ASP A 116 7.81 -12.87 -5.91
CA ASP A 116 7.86 -12.56 -7.34
C ASP A 116 7.62 -11.05 -7.52
N SER A 117 8.61 -10.37 -8.09
CA SER A 117 8.58 -8.91 -8.27
C SER A 117 7.37 -8.46 -9.11
N LEU A 118 7.02 -9.18 -10.18
CA LEU A 118 5.94 -8.78 -11.07
C LEU A 118 4.58 -8.94 -10.40
N ALA A 119 4.41 -10.03 -9.64
CA ALA A 119 3.17 -10.29 -8.92
C ALA A 119 2.96 -9.28 -7.79
N LEU A 120 4.03 -8.90 -7.08
CA LEU A 120 3.99 -7.85 -6.06
C LEU A 120 3.70 -6.47 -6.66
N GLU A 121 4.41 -6.08 -7.72
CA GLU A 121 4.20 -4.80 -8.42
C GLU A 121 2.74 -4.68 -8.89
N GLN A 122 2.20 -5.71 -9.55
CA GLN A 122 0.80 -5.73 -9.99
C GLN A 122 -0.19 -5.61 -8.83
N GLY A 123 0.02 -6.37 -7.75
CA GLY A 123 -0.88 -6.34 -6.59
C GLY A 123 -0.87 -5.00 -5.86
N ILE A 124 0.29 -4.34 -5.75
CA ILE A 124 0.41 -3.01 -5.14
C ILE A 124 -0.25 -1.98 -6.05
N TRP A 125 -0.04 -2.05 -7.37
CA TRP A 125 -0.68 -1.17 -8.34
C TRP A 125 -2.21 -1.24 -8.24
N GLU A 126 -2.79 -2.43 -8.28
CA GLU A 126 -4.24 -2.65 -8.17
C GLU A 126 -4.80 -2.08 -6.88
N ALA A 127 -4.12 -2.32 -5.75
CA ALA A 127 -4.51 -1.77 -4.45
C ALA A 127 -4.46 -0.23 -4.44
N THR A 128 -3.45 0.36 -5.09
CA THR A 128 -3.29 1.82 -5.18
C THR A 128 -4.37 2.46 -6.02
N GLN A 129 -4.68 1.87 -7.18
CA GLN A 129 -5.74 2.36 -8.06
C GLN A 129 -7.11 2.26 -7.38
N SER A 130 -7.39 1.16 -6.67
CA SER A 130 -8.62 1.01 -5.90
C SER A 130 -8.75 2.06 -4.80
N ALA A 131 -7.66 2.34 -4.07
CA ALA A 131 -7.63 3.37 -3.04
C ALA A 131 -7.83 4.77 -3.63
N TYR A 132 -7.20 5.07 -4.77
CA TYR A 132 -7.36 6.36 -5.47
C TYR A 132 -8.81 6.58 -5.96
N ILE A 133 -9.44 5.57 -6.57
CA ILE A 133 -10.84 5.65 -7.01
C ILE A 133 -11.75 5.93 -5.81
N SER A 134 -11.55 5.23 -4.70
CA SER A 134 -12.32 5.42 -3.45
C SER A 134 -12.11 6.82 -2.86
N ALA A 135 -10.88 7.33 -2.90
CA ALA A 135 -10.53 8.67 -2.45
C ALA A 135 -11.18 9.75 -3.32
N LYS A 136 -11.13 9.58 -4.64
CA LYS A 136 -11.76 10.47 -5.62
C LYS A 136 -13.27 10.56 -5.40
N GLN A 137 -13.94 9.42 -5.27
CA GLN A 137 -15.38 9.38 -5.01
C GLN A 137 -15.72 10.10 -3.69
N SER A 138 -14.97 9.82 -2.61
CA SER A 138 -15.20 10.46 -1.32
C SER A 138 -14.96 11.97 -1.36
N TYR A 139 -14.01 12.43 -2.18
CA TYR A 139 -13.77 13.85 -2.40
C TYR A 139 -14.91 14.53 -3.17
N GLU A 140 -15.39 13.90 -4.24
CA GLU A 140 -16.51 14.40 -5.03
C GLU A 140 -17.81 14.48 -4.20
N GLU A 141 -18.14 13.42 -3.45
CA GLU A 141 -19.27 13.39 -2.51
C GLU A 141 -19.23 14.58 -1.54
N LYS A 142 -18.06 14.81 -0.92
CA LYS A 142 -17.85 15.92 0.02
C LYS A 142 -18.00 17.30 -0.66
N GLN A 143 -17.49 17.44 -1.87
CA GLN A 143 -17.62 18.69 -2.63
C GLN A 143 -19.08 19.01 -2.98
N ASP A 144 -19.90 17.99 -3.21
CA ASP A 144 -21.32 18.17 -3.49
C ASP A 144 -22.13 18.47 -2.22
N GLU A 145 -21.83 17.81 -1.10
CA GLU A 145 -22.42 18.12 0.22
C GLU A 145 -22.16 19.58 0.64
N LEU A 146 -20.95 20.09 0.41
CA LEU A 146 -20.59 21.48 0.72
C LEU A 146 -21.33 22.51 -0.15
N LYS A 147 -21.65 22.16 -1.41
CA LYS A 147 -22.44 23.04 -2.28
C LYS A 147 -23.90 23.09 -1.83
N GLU A 148 -24.45 21.96 -1.41
CA GLU A 148 -25.85 21.85 -0.98
C GLU A 148 -26.08 22.50 0.39
N ASN A 149 -25.12 22.39 1.31
CA ASN A 149 -25.29 22.81 2.69
C ASN A 149 -24.24 23.87 3.11
N THR A 150 -24.47 25.12 2.70
CA THR A 150 -23.58 26.27 2.96
C THR A 150 -23.39 26.58 4.46
N GLU A 151 -24.23 26.03 5.34
CA GLU A 151 -24.15 26.19 6.79
C GLU A 151 -23.17 25.22 7.47
N LEU A 152 -22.77 24.13 6.78
CA LEU A 152 -21.64 23.29 7.18
C LEU A 152 -20.34 24.06 6.93
N LYS A 153 -20.09 25.09 7.76
CA LYS A 153 -18.77 25.73 7.82
C LYS A 153 -17.78 24.67 8.25
N GLU A 154 -16.97 24.22 7.30
CA GLU A 154 -15.80 23.39 7.58
C GLU A 154 -15.02 24.00 8.75
N SER A 155 -14.54 23.11 9.63
CA SER A 155 -13.61 23.46 10.67
C SER A 155 -12.47 24.30 10.09
N LYS A 156 -12.05 25.36 10.80
CA LYS A 156 -10.92 26.23 10.40
C LYS A 156 -9.55 25.52 10.43
N LEU A 157 -9.53 24.25 10.81
CA LEU A 157 -8.32 23.43 10.90
C LEU A 157 -8.08 22.74 9.56
N ASP A 158 -6.82 22.71 9.15
CA ASP A 158 -6.37 21.94 8.01
C ASP A 158 -6.63 20.44 8.24
N ASN A 159 -7.06 19.72 7.20
CA ASN A 159 -7.30 18.28 7.29
C ASN A 159 -5.99 17.50 7.48
N PHE A 160 -4.87 18.01 6.97
CA PHE A 160 -3.56 17.40 7.14
C PHE A 160 -2.46 18.43 7.32
N SER A 161 -1.57 18.21 8.29
CA SER A 161 -0.44 19.10 8.55
C SER A 161 0.74 18.81 7.60
N LYS A 162 1.47 19.87 7.24
CA LYS A 162 2.75 19.74 6.51
C LYS A 162 3.87 19.50 7.52
N VAL A 163 4.53 18.36 7.41
CA VAL A 163 5.68 17.97 8.24
C VAL A 163 6.87 17.69 7.32
N GLU A 164 8.08 17.99 7.78
CA GLU A 164 9.28 17.63 7.03
C GLU A 164 9.46 16.09 7.02
N PRO A 165 9.85 15.48 5.89
CA PRO A 165 10.07 14.04 5.82
C PRO A 165 11.18 13.59 6.77
N GLU A 166 10.92 12.51 7.53
CA GLU A 166 11.95 11.83 8.32
C GLU A 166 12.37 10.53 7.62
N GLU A 167 13.67 10.37 7.37
CA GLU A 167 14.26 9.12 6.89
C GLU A 167 14.83 8.33 8.08
N TYR A 168 14.45 7.05 8.20
CA TYR A 168 14.83 6.13 9.27
C TYR A 168 15.67 4.97 8.74
#